data_AF-A0A956WWG1-F1
#
_entry.id   AF-A0A956WWG1-F1
#
_cell.length_a   1.000
_cell.length_b   1.000
_cell.length_c   1.000
_cell.angle_alpha   90.00
_cell.angle_beta   90.00
_cell.angle_gamma   90.00
#
_symmetry.space_group_name_H-M   'P 1'
#
loop_
_entity.id
_entity.type
_entity.pdbx_description
1 polymer ?
#
loop_
_entity_poly.entity_id
_entity_poly.type
_entity_poly.pdbx_seq_one_letter_code
_entity_poly.pdbx_strand_id
1 'polypeptide(L)'
;ANQRFQALVLDELASWAVDQVRQQLYDLLCATFAAREWHTSTFLSPGESAWSVRDQRAIFKLVDAGAIGVSLNPGFVMAPMKSLSLICGVGSQPLGVEGLTNCDFCSIRDRCEFSRSGGHGRLPTPA
;
A
#
# COMPACT_ATOMS: atom_id res chain seq x y z
N ALA A 1 -24.55 -24.56 1.17
CA ALA A 1 -23.77 -24.21 -0.04
C ALA A 1 -23.56 -22.70 -0.19
N ASN A 2 -24.60 -21.86 -0.05
CA ASN A 2 -24.53 -20.41 -0.31
C ASN A 2 -23.60 -19.62 0.64
N GLN A 3 -23.47 -20.02 1.91
CA GLN A 3 -22.68 -19.28 2.90
C GLN A 3 -21.17 -19.18 2.58
N ARG A 4 -20.56 -20.20 1.98
CA ARG A 4 -19.12 -20.17 1.62
C ARG A 4 -18.84 -19.20 0.48
N PHE A 5 -19.74 -19.18 -0.51
CA PHE A 5 -19.65 -18.23 -1.61
C PHE A 5 -19.84 -16.79 -1.11
N GLN A 6 -20.82 -16.55 -0.25
CA GLN A 6 -21.01 -15.24 0.38
C GLN A 6 -19.78 -14.79 1.17
N ALA A 7 -19.16 -15.69 1.95
CA ALA A 7 -17.94 -15.38 2.69
C ALA A 7 -16.79 -14.98 1.76
N LEU A 8 -16.59 -15.70 0.66
CA LEU A 8 -15.60 -15.36 -0.36
C LEU A 8 -15.86 -13.97 -0.97
N VAL A 9 -17.11 -13.69 -1.35
CA VAL A 9 -17.49 -12.39 -1.93
C VAL A 9 -17.23 -11.26 -0.93
N LEU A 10 -17.61 -11.43 0.33
CA LEU A 10 -17.36 -10.44 1.38
C LEU A 10 -15.87 -10.24 1.67
N ASP A 11 -15.08 -11.32 1.61
CA ASP A 11 -13.64 -11.25 1.79
C ASP A 11 -12.97 -10.41 0.69
N GLU A 12 -13.34 -10.64 -0.57
CA GLU A 12 -12.83 -9.86 -1.72
C GLU A 12 -13.30 -8.40 -1.66
N LEU A 13 -14.57 -8.15 -1.32
CA LEU A 13 -15.08 -6.80 -1.13
C LEU A 13 -14.33 -6.05 -0.03
N ALA A 14 -13.96 -6.71 1.06
CA ALA A 14 -13.18 -6.11 2.13
C ALA A 14 -11.74 -5.77 1.67
N SER A 15 -11.10 -6.64 0.86
CA SER A 15 -9.81 -6.33 0.24
C SER A 15 -9.92 -5.09 -0.64
N TRP A 16 -10.95 -5.04 -1.49
CA TRP A 16 -11.20 -3.92 -2.38
C TRP A 16 -11.49 -2.62 -1.63
N ALA A 17 -12.25 -2.66 -0.54
CA ALA A 17 -12.54 -1.47 0.27
C ALA A 17 -11.27 -0.86 0.89
N VAL A 18 -10.37 -1.70 1.41
CA VAL A 18 -9.05 -1.27 1.91
C VAL A 18 -8.21 -0.66 0.77
N ASP A 19 -8.30 -1.21 -0.44
CA ASP A 19 -7.67 -0.66 -1.64
C ASP A 19 -8.16 0.76 -1.96
N GLN A 20 -9.47 1.00 -1.89
CA GLN A 20 -10.05 2.32 -2.16
C GLN A 20 -9.60 3.38 -1.15
N VAL A 21 -9.42 3.00 0.11
CA VAL A 21 -8.83 3.90 1.13
C VAL A 21 -7.38 4.24 0.77
N ARG A 22 -6.62 3.27 0.27
CA ARG A 22 -5.24 3.48 -0.18
C ARG A 22 -5.18 4.51 -1.33
N GLN A 23 -6.05 4.38 -2.34
CA GLN A 23 -6.07 5.31 -3.46
C GLN A 23 -6.36 6.74 -3.01
N GLN A 24 -7.38 6.92 -2.15
CA GLN A 24 -7.69 8.24 -1.58
C GLN A 24 -6.53 8.82 -0.77
N LEU A 25 -5.80 7.98 -0.05
CA LEU A 25 -4.61 8.42 0.68
C LEU A 25 -3.47 8.86 -0.26
N TYR A 26 -3.29 8.18 -1.39
CA TYR A 26 -2.29 8.56 -2.40
C TYR A 26 -2.65 9.92 -2.99
N ASP A 27 -3.89 10.09 -3.44
CA ASP A 27 -4.40 11.34 -3.98
C ASP A 27 -4.19 12.50 -3.01
N LEU A 28 -4.58 12.31 -1.74
CA LEU A 28 -4.44 13.32 -0.70
C LEU A 28 -2.98 13.71 -0.47
N LEU A 29 -2.08 12.73 -0.31
CA LEU A 29 -0.68 13.01 -0.01
C LEU A 29 0.05 13.60 -1.21
N CYS A 30 -0.14 13.06 -2.41
CA CYS A 30 0.43 13.61 -3.63
C CYS A 30 -0.02 15.06 -3.85
N ALA A 31 -1.31 15.37 -3.71
CA ALA A 31 -1.80 16.75 -3.82
C ALA A 31 -1.22 17.67 -2.73
N THR A 32 -1.15 17.18 -1.48
CA THR A 32 -0.63 17.95 -0.33
C THR A 32 0.84 18.34 -0.52
N PHE A 33 1.67 17.43 -1.03
CA PHE A 33 3.09 17.69 -1.22
C PHE A 33 3.40 18.39 -2.54
N ALA A 34 2.62 18.14 -3.60
CA ALA A 34 2.73 18.90 -4.85
C ALA A 34 2.46 20.40 -4.64
N ALA A 35 1.50 20.76 -3.78
CA ALA A 35 1.23 22.15 -3.41
C ALA A 35 2.41 22.85 -2.69
N ARG A 36 3.43 22.10 -2.27
CA ARG A 36 4.67 22.58 -1.65
C ARG A 36 5.89 22.47 -2.58
N GLU A 37 5.67 22.15 -3.86
CA GLU A 37 6.72 21.84 -4.83
C GLU A 37 7.62 20.67 -4.38
N TRP A 38 7.04 19.72 -3.64
CA TRP A 38 7.71 18.51 -3.18
C TRP A 38 7.25 17.29 -3.97
N HIS A 39 8.18 16.34 -4.12
CA HIS A 39 7.97 15.07 -4.79
C HIS A 39 7.72 13.98 -3.76
N THR A 40 6.80 13.08 -4.08
CA THR A 40 6.55 11.83 -3.36
C THR A 40 7.23 10.66 -4.07
N SER A 41 7.87 9.76 -3.32
CA SER A 41 8.28 8.46 -3.86
C SER A 41 7.06 7.57 -4.12
N THR A 42 7.28 6.41 -4.77
CA THR A 42 6.27 5.35 -4.75
C THR A 42 6.00 4.91 -3.31
N PHE A 43 4.74 4.58 -3.04
CA PHE A 43 4.26 4.12 -1.75
C PHE A 43 4.50 2.64 -1.62
N LEU A 44 5.22 2.20 -0.59
CA LEU A 44 5.61 0.80 -0.41
C LEU A 44 5.18 0.30 0.96
N SER A 45 4.84 -0.98 1.05
CA SER A 45 4.50 -1.67 2.29
C SER A 45 5.57 -2.73 2.63
N PRO A 46 5.90 -2.97 3.91
CA PRO A 46 6.70 -4.11 4.31
C PRO A 46 6.07 -5.43 3.82
N GLY A 47 6.88 -6.30 3.21
CA GLY A 47 6.41 -7.52 2.55
C GLY A 47 6.27 -7.40 1.03
N GLU A 48 6.36 -6.19 0.47
CA GLU A 48 6.48 -5.99 -0.97
C GLU A 48 7.93 -6.13 -1.44
N SER A 49 8.12 -6.70 -2.64
CA SER A 49 9.42 -6.80 -3.32
C SER A 49 10.51 -7.46 -2.43
N ALA A 50 11.63 -6.78 -2.19
CA ALA A 50 12.70 -7.25 -1.31
C ALA A 50 12.54 -6.79 0.15
N TRP A 51 11.48 -6.04 0.47
CA TRP A 51 11.28 -5.47 1.80
C TRP A 51 10.70 -6.51 2.76
N SER A 52 11.40 -6.78 3.86
CA SER A 52 10.94 -7.73 4.86
C SER A 52 9.64 -7.28 5.54
N VAL A 53 8.64 -8.18 5.60
CA VAL A 53 7.42 -7.97 6.40
C VAL A 53 7.71 -7.73 7.88
N ARG A 54 8.89 -8.11 8.38
CA ARG A 54 9.31 -7.88 9.78
C ARG A 54 9.42 -6.39 10.14
N ASP A 55 9.62 -5.54 9.14
CA ASP A 55 9.77 -4.09 9.29
C ASP A 55 8.43 -3.38 9.48
N GLN A 56 7.32 -4.10 9.35
CA GLN A 56 5.98 -3.68 9.79
C GLN A 56 6.00 -3.13 11.23
N ARG A 57 6.81 -3.73 12.11
CA ARG A 57 6.99 -3.25 13.50
C ARG A 57 7.56 -1.84 13.59
N ALA A 58 8.39 -1.41 12.64
CA ALA A 58 8.93 -0.05 12.65
C ALA A 58 7.80 0.96 12.48
N ILE A 59 6.86 0.69 11.55
CA ILE A 59 5.67 1.52 11.34
C ILE A 59 4.83 1.56 12.63
N PHE A 60 4.55 0.39 13.23
CA PHE A 60 3.75 0.28 14.47
C PHE A 60 4.42 0.91 15.71
N LYS A 61 5.71 1.26 15.65
CA LYS A 61 6.38 2.05 16.70
C LYS A 61 6.26 3.55 16.46
N LEU A 62 6.00 3.98 15.22
CA LEU A 62 5.89 5.38 14.83
C LEU A 62 4.46 5.91 14.89
N VAL A 63 3.47 5.03 14.71
CA VAL A 63 2.05 5.39 14.72
C VAL A 63 1.29 4.60 15.77
N ASP A 64 0.31 5.24 16.41
CA ASP A 64 -0.63 4.56 17.30
C ASP A 64 -1.74 3.88 16.49
N ALA A 65 -1.43 2.71 15.93
CA ALA A 65 -2.41 1.88 15.22
C ALA A 65 -3.54 1.39 16.14
N GLY A 66 -3.30 1.33 17.46
CA GLY A 66 -4.29 0.93 18.45
C GLY A 66 -5.48 1.90 18.51
N ALA A 67 -5.24 3.19 18.24
CA ALA A 67 -6.29 4.21 18.17
C ALA A 67 -7.37 3.92 17.10
N ILE A 68 -7.03 3.16 16.05
CA ILE A 68 -7.97 2.72 15.01
C ILE A 68 -8.32 1.23 15.11
N GLY A 69 -7.98 0.58 16.22
CA GLY A 69 -8.29 -0.84 16.46
C GLY A 69 -7.45 -1.81 15.64
N VAL A 70 -6.31 -1.39 15.07
CA VAL A 70 -5.40 -2.25 14.31
C VAL A 70 -4.22 -2.66 15.19
N SER A 71 -3.88 -3.95 15.17
CA SER A 71 -2.77 -4.53 15.93
C SER A 71 -1.86 -5.36 15.04
N LEU A 72 -0.65 -5.66 15.51
CA LEU A 72 0.34 -6.48 14.82
C LEU A 72 0.66 -7.72 15.65
N ASN A 73 0.47 -8.92 15.08
CA ASN A 73 0.73 -10.16 15.79
C ASN A 73 2.23 -10.55 15.77
N PRO A 74 2.66 -11.58 16.52
CA PRO A 74 4.07 -12.01 16.55
C PRO A 74 4.64 -12.46 15.18
N GLY A 75 3.77 -12.82 14.24
CA GLY A 75 4.12 -13.17 12.86
C GLY A 75 4.15 -11.98 11.90
N PHE A 76 4.01 -10.75 12.40
CA PHE A 76 3.98 -9.50 11.62
C PHE A 76 2.78 -9.36 10.68
N VAL A 77 1.69 -10.06 10.99
CA VAL A 77 0.41 -9.91 10.28
C VAL A 77 -0.49 -8.98 11.08
N MET A 78 -1.14 -8.05 10.37
CA MET A 78 -2.09 -7.12 10.99
C MET A 78 -3.41 -7.81 11.34
N ALA A 79 -4.02 -7.37 12.42
CA ALA A 79 -5.36 -7.74 12.83
C ALA A 79 -6.18 -6.46 13.05
N PRO A 80 -7.30 -6.25 12.31
CA PRO A 80 -7.89 -7.15 11.30
C PRO A 80 -7.01 -7.43 10.08
N MET A 81 -7.18 -8.58 9.42
CA MET A 81 -6.38 -8.98 8.25
C MET A 81 -6.55 -8.02 7.06
N LYS A 82 -7.74 -7.44 6.92
CA LYS A 82 -8.05 -6.43 5.90
C LYS A 82 -7.60 -5.07 6.41
N SER A 83 -6.29 -4.91 6.50
CA SER A 83 -5.59 -3.69 6.91
C SER A 83 -4.41 -3.46 5.97
N LEU A 84 -3.94 -2.22 5.88
CA LEU A 84 -2.72 -1.87 5.16
C LEU A 84 -1.83 -0.98 6.02
N SER A 85 -0.53 -0.98 5.72
CA SER A 85 0.40 0.04 6.19
C SER A 85 1.36 0.36 5.07
N LEU A 86 1.87 1.59 5.00
CA LEU A 86 2.78 1.97 3.94
C LEU A 86 3.71 3.09 4.39
N ILE A 87 4.75 3.32 3.60
CA ILE A 87 5.67 4.44 3.70
C ILE A 87 5.75 5.11 2.33
N CYS A 88 5.88 6.44 2.35
CA CYS A 88 6.21 7.27 1.20
C CYS A 88 7.32 8.24 1.62
N GLY A 89 8.38 8.33 0.82
CA GLY A 89 9.39 9.37 0.96
C GLY A 89 8.89 10.68 0.36
N VAL A 90 9.22 11.81 1.00
CA VAL A 90 8.85 13.15 0.52
C VAL A 90 10.05 14.08 0.55
N GLY A 91 10.19 14.95 -0.46
CA GLY A 91 11.33 15.87 -0.52
C GLY A 91 11.25 16.87 -1.67
N SER A 92 12.08 17.90 -1.62
CA SER A 92 12.16 18.97 -2.64
C SER A 92 12.92 18.57 -3.91
N GLN A 93 13.36 17.32 -4.01
CA GLN A 93 14.02 16.76 -5.18
C GLN A 93 13.28 15.49 -5.59
N PRO A 94 13.30 15.10 -6.88
CA PRO A 94 12.69 13.86 -7.32
C PRO A 94 13.16 12.65 -6.50
N LEU A 95 12.22 11.85 -6.03
CA LEU A 95 12.47 10.65 -5.22
C LEU A 95 12.06 9.40 -6.02
N GLY A 96 13.03 8.54 -6.32
CA GLY A 96 12.80 7.32 -7.11
C GLY A 96 13.06 7.54 -8.60
N VAL A 97 12.44 6.72 -9.44
CA VAL A 97 12.57 6.76 -10.91
C VAL A 97 11.21 7.11 -11.51
N GLU A 98 11.17 8.17 -12.30
CA GLU A 98 9.95 8.65 -12.93
C GLU A 98 9.36 7.58 -13.86
N GLY A 99 8.03 7.42 -13.82
CA GLY A 99 7.30 6.44 -14.63
C GLY A 99 7.39 4.98 -14.14
N LEU A 100 8.23 4.68 -13.15
CA LEU A 100 8.30 3.35 -12.54
C LEU A 100 7.37 3.22 -11.33
N THR A 101 6.89 2.01 -11.11
CA THR A 101 5.94 1.64 -10.04
C THR A 101 6.54 0.55 -9.16
N ASN A 102 5.87 0.20 -8.05
CA ASN A 102 6.27 -0.95 -7.23
C ASN A 102 6.38 -2.24 -8.04
N CYS A 103 5.52 -2.40 -9.05
CA CYS A 103 5.52 -3.57 -9.93
C CYS A 103 6.84 -3.72 -10.69
N ASP A 104 7.51 -2.61 -11.02
CA ASP A 104 8.77 -2.65 -11.75
C ASP A 104 9.93 -3.24 -10.94
N PHE A 105 9.81 -3.20 -9.61
CA PHE A 105 10.79 -3.73 -8.67
C PHE A 105 10.34 -5.03 -7.99
N CYS A 106 9.18 -5.58 -8.41
CA CYS A 106 8.55 -6.72 -7.74
C CYS A 106 9.17 -8.06 -8.16
N SER A 107 9.53 -8.89 -7.18
CA SER A 107 10.17 -10.20 -7.39
C SER A 107 9.27 -11.25 -8.05
N ILE A 108 7.96 -10.97 -8.15
CA ILE A 108 6.98 -11.87 -8.77
C ILE A 108 6.35 -11.30 -10.04
N ARG A 109 6.84 -10.15 -10.54
CA ARG A 109 6.27 -9.41 -11.68
C ARG A 109 5.87 -10.31 -12.85
N ASP A 110 6.79 -11.17 -13.31
CA ASP A 110 6.61 -11.98 -14.53
C ASP A 110 5.44 -12.98 -14.44
N ARG A 111 5.06 -13.37 -13.22
CA ARG A 111 3.96 -14.31 -12.94
C ARG A 111 2.78 -13.65 -12.20
N CYS A 112 2.78 -12.34 -12.05
CA CYS A 112 1.73 -11.61 -11.37
C CYS A 112 0.66 -11.16 -12.37
N GLU A 113 -0.56 -11.69 -12.25
CA GLU A 113 -1.68 -11.29 -13.12
C GLU A 113 -2.01 -9.79 -12.99
N PHE A 114 -1.90 -9.22 -11.79
CA PHE A 114 -2.13 -7.78 -11.57
C PHE A 114 -1.11 -6.91 -12.31
N SER A 115 0.14 -7.35 -12.43
CA SER A 115 1.15 -6.61 -13.20
C SER A 115 0.79 -6.54 -14.69
N ARG A 116 0.07 -7.53 -15.23
CA ARG A 116 -0.33 -7.60 -16.65
C ARG A 116 -1.58 -6.79 -16.96
N SER A 117 -2.45 -6.57 -15.98
CA SER A 117 -3.71 -5.83 -16.12
C SER A 117 -3.61 -4.34 -15.74
N GLY A 118 -2.39 -3.83 -15.55
CA GLY A 118 -2.13 -2.41 -15.29
C GLY A 118 -1.36 -2.10 -14.01
N GLY A 119 -0.90 -3.11 -13.27
CA GLY A 119 -0.08 -2.92 -12.07
C GLY A 119 -0.83 -2.32 -10.89
N HIS A 120 -0.20 -2.40 -9.71
CA HIS A 120 -0.70 -1.79 -8.47
C HIS A 120 0.20 -0.61 -8.06
N GLY A 121 -0.37 0.31 -7.28
CA GLY A 121 0.37 1.43 -6.73
C GLY A 121 0.71 2.53 -7.73
N ARG A 122 -0.09 2.68 -8.80
CA ARG A 122 0.04 3.84 -9.69
C ARG A 122 -0.25 5.12 -8.91
N LEU A 123 0.69 6.05 -8.98
CA LEU A 123 0.50 7.39 -8.47
C LEU A 123 -0.35 8.20 -9.44
N PRO A 124 -1.14 9.16 -8.95
CA PRO A 124 -1.78 10.14 -9.82
C PRO A 124 -0.72 10.89 -10.61
N THR A 125 -0.95 11.10 -11.90
CA THR A 125 -0.08 11.97 -12.70
C THR A 125 -0.24 13.40 -12.17
N PRO A 126 0.86 14.11 -11.84
CA PRO A 126 0.75 15.53 -11.53
C PRO A 126 0.16 16.27 -12.74
N ALA A 127 -0.77 17.19 -12.47
CA ALA A 127 -1.38 18.05 -13.48
C ALA A 127 -0.39 19.08 -14.02
#